data_AF-A0A521SFC8-F1
#
_entry.id   AF-A0A521SFC8-F1
#
_cell.length_a   1.000
_cell.length_b   1.000
_cell.length_c   1.000
_cell.angle_alpha   90.00
_cell.angle_beta   90.00
_cell.angle_gamma   90.00
#
_symmetry.space_group_name_H-M   'P 1'
#
loop_
_entity.id
_entity.type
_entity.pdbx_description
1 polymer ?
#
loop_
_entity_poly.entity_id
_entity_poly.type
_entity_poly.pdbx_seq_one_letter_code
_entity_poly.pdbx_strand_id
1 'polypeptide(L)'
;MAGDVSFSSAVGMAAINGKLAGADIAIISSLTNTLPYYIIGRPEIASPEALKGKTAAVHIPGTAADFALRLALKGVGLSLRDIKTVTVGGGPARIAAVMSGQVDFTVRRMVRAMAEGVYYYKTHRDEVISIMQKYTRGMNRAFLEEAYAAYRGLLVEDTYPTLEGLKNTLEIQATLDPKAAKARAEEFVDLRFVDELKKTGFVNQLYGRR
;
A
#
# COMPACT_ATOMS: atom_id res chain seq x y z
N MET A 1 -12.71 -3.03 -20.38
CA MET A 1 -11.41 -3.72 -20.56
C MET A 1 -11.71 -5.13 -21.06
N ALA A 2 -12.07 -5.26 -22.34
CA ALA A 2 -12.37 -6.54 -22.96
C ALA A 2 -11.14 -6.92 -23.81
N GLY A 3 -10.33 -7.87 -23.34
CA GLY A 3 -9.29 -8.53 -24.16
C GLY A 3 -7.95 -7.80 -24.38
N ASP A 4 -7.89 -6.48 -24.28
CA ASP A 4 -6.69 -5.72 -24.76
C ASP A 4 -5.48 -5.69 -23.81
N VAL A 5 -5.56 -6.27 -22.62
CA VAL A 5 -4.49 -6.24 -21.61
C VAL A 5 -4.10 -7.66 -21.20
N SER A 6 -2.90 -8.10 -21.60
CA SER A 6 -2.40 -9.45 -21.30
C SER A 6 -1.96 -9.62 -19.84
N PHE A 7 -1.49 -8.54 -19.19
CA PHE A 7 -1.06 -8.54 -17.79
C PHE A 7 -1.42 -7.22 -17.11
N SER A 8 -1.91 -7.29 -15.87
CA SER A 8 -2.13 -6.12 -15.02
C SER A 8 -1.70 -6.42 -13.60
N SER A 9 -1.18 -5.41 -12.91
CA SER A 9 -1.06 -5.45 -11.46
C SER A 9 -2.42 -5.15 -10.84
N ALA A 10 -2.79 -5.92 -9.81
CA ALA A 10 -4.02 -5.72 -9.05
C ALA A 10 -3.85 -6.25 -7.63
N VAL A 11 -4.69 -5.78 -6.71
CA VAL A 11 -4.83 -6.46 -5.41
C VAL A 11 -5.61 -7.75 -5.59
N GLY A 12 -5.26 -8.79 -4.82
CA GLY A 12 -5.85 -10.14 -4.97
C GLY A 12 -7.38 -10.15 -4.99
N MET A 13 -8.03 -9.31 -4.17
CA MET A 13 -9.50 -9.18 -4.16
C MET A 13 -10.09 -8.70 -5.49
N ALA A 14 -9.43 -7.80 -6.22
CA ALA A 14 -9.93 -7.32 -7.50
C ALA A 14 -9.86 -8.44 -8.56
N ALA A 15 -8.78 -9.22 -8.57
CA ALA A 15 -8.65 -10.39 -9.43
C ALA A 15 -9.67 -11.49 -9.08
N ILE A 16 -9.90 -11.75 -7.78
CA ILE A 16 -10.94 -12.70 -7.34
C ILE A 16 -12.31 -12.24 -7.81
N ASN A 17 -12.66 -10.98 -7.58
CA ASN A 17 -13.96 -10.44 -7.98
C ASN A 17 -14.15 -10.47 -9.51
N GLY A 18 -13.11 -10.17 -10.29
CA GLY A 18 -13.15 -10.28 -11.74
C GLY A 18 -13.37 -11.71 -12.22
N LYS A 19 -12.68 -12.70 -11.64
CA LYS A 19 -12.86 -14.13 -11.97
C LYS A 19 -14.27 -14.61 -11.59
N LEU A 20 -14.78 -14.22 -10.42
CA LEU A 20 -16.15 -14.51 -9.98
C LEU A 20 -17.22 -13.85 -10.87
N ALA A 21 -16.89 -12.70 -11.48
CA ALA A 21 -17.74 -12.02 -12.47
C ALA A 21 -17.61 -12.62 -13.89
N GLY A 22 -16.89 -13.73 -14.07
CA GLY A 22 -16.76 -14.44 -15.33
C GLY A 22 -15.59 -14.02 -16.22
N ALA A 23 -14.69 -13.14 -15.75
CA ALA A 23 -13.50 -12.78 -16.52
C ALA A 23 -12.49 -13.93 -16.56
N ASP A 24 -11.87 -14.18 -17.72
CA ASP A 24 -10.80 -15.17 -17.83
C ASP A 24 -9.45 -14.60 -17.36
N ILE A 25 -9.30 -14.51 -16.05
CA ILE A 25 -8.09 -13.98 -15.40
C ILE A 25 -7.56 -14.97 -14.36
N ALA A 26 -6.25 -14.92 -14.10
CA ALA A 26 -5.57 -15.71 -13.07
C ALA A 26 -4.47 -14.87 -12.40
N ILE A 27 -4.25 -15.08 -11.11
CA ILE A 27 -3.11 -14.50 -10.40
C ILE A 27 -1.92 -15.41 -10.60
N ILE A 28 -0.96 -14.99 -11.41
CA ILE A 28 0.25 -15.77 -11.73
C ILE A 28 1.49 -15.37 -10.90
N SER A 29 1.43 -14.21 -10.24
CA SER A 29 2.51 -13.68 -9.40
C SER A 29 1.96 -12.72 -8.34
N SER A 30 2.63 -12.65 -7.20
CA SER A 30 2.32 -11.71 -6.10
C SER A 30 3.61 -11.03 -5.64
N LEU A 31 3.61 -9.69 -5.63
CA LEU A 31 4.74 -8.88 -5.17
C LEU A 31 4.73 -8.65 -3.65
N THR A 32 3.56 -8.81 -3.01
CA THR A 32 3.38 -8.60 -1.57
C THR A 32 2.30 -9.53 -1.03
N ASN A 33 2.66 -10.40 -0.08
CA ASN A 33 1.73 -11.37 0.53
C ASN A 33 1.12 -10.89 1.86
N THR A 34 1.44 -9.67 2.28
CA THR A 34 0.90 -9.03 3.48
C THR A 34 0.12 -7.76 3.09
N LEU A 35 -0.86 -7.37 3.90
CA LEU A 35 -1.54 -6.08 3.76
C LEU A 35 -0.92 -5.06 4.75
N PRO A 36 -0.06 -4.13 4.30
CA PRO A 36 0.58 -3.14 5.17
C PRO A 36 -0.37 -1.97 5.45
N TYR A 37 -1.52 -2.28 6.06
CA TYR A 37 -2.55 -1.32 6.45
C TYR A 37 -2.59 -1.17 7.97
N TYR A 38 -2.81 0.06 8.41
CA TYR A 38 -3.01 0.41 9.81
C TYR A 38 -4.34 1.12 9.99
N ILE A 39 -4.89 1.00 11.19
CA ILE A 39 -5.99 1.84 11.63
C ILE A 39 -5.40 3.19 12.05
N ILE A 40 -5.97 4.25 11.49
CA ILE A 40 -5.70 5.63 11.89
C ILE A 40 -6.99 6.14 12.52
N GLY A 41 -6.96 6.37 13.83
CA GLY A 41 -8.12 6.77 14.61
C GLY A 41 -7.86 8.03 15.42
N ARG A 42 -8.94 8.62 15.93
CA ARG A 42 -8.87 9.67 16.95
C ARG A 42 -8.17 9.15 18.21
N PRO A 43 -7.55 10.03 19.03
CA PRO A 43 -6.77 9.62 20.22
C PRO A 43 -7.53 8.75 21.22
N GLU A 44 -8.86 8.88 21.28
CA GLU A 44 -9.72 8.05 22.13
C GLU A 44 -9.87 6.58 21.68
N ILE A 45 -9.44 6.23 20.47
CA ILE A 45 -9.40 4.84 19.99
C ILE A 45 -8.03 4.26 20.34
N ALA A 46 -7.88 3.87 21.60
CA ALA A 46 -6.65 3.31 22.14
C ALA A 46 -6.57 1.78 22.04
N SER A 47 -7.65 1.10 21.64
CA SER A 47 -7.69 -0.35 21.49
C SER A 47 -8.60 -0.77 20.33
N PRO A 48 -8.46 -2.01 19.80
CA PRO A 48 -9.33 -2.49 18.74
C PRO A 48 -10.80 -2.61 19.14
N GLU A 49 -11.09 -2.91 20.41
CA GLU A 49 -12.46 -3.03 20.93
C GLU A 49 -13.15 -1.66 20.92
N ALA A 50 -12.39 -0.58 21.08
CA ALA A 50 -12.88 0.80 21.03
C ALA A 50 -13.40 1.21 19.65
N LEU A 51 -13.20 0.39 18.60
CA LEU A 51 -13.79 0.60 17.28
C LEU A 51 -15.30 0.36 17.28
N LYS A 52 -15.83 -0.43 18.21
CA LYS A 52 -17.25 -0.78 18.25
C LYS A 52 -18.11 0.48 18.44
N GLY A 53 -19.12 0.63 17.58
CA GLY A 53 -20.03 1.78 17.53
C GLY A 53 -19.42 3.05 16.93
N LYS A 54 -18.11 3.07 16.66
CA LYS A 54 -17.43 4.21 16.04
C LYS A 54 -17.67 4.27 14.54
N THR A 55 -17.41 5.44 13.97
CA THR A 55 -17.62 5.75 12.56
C THR A 55 -16.31 5.65 11.80
N ALA A 56 -16.27 4.78 10.78
CA ALA A 56 -15.14 4.65 9.88
C ALA A 56 -15.36 5.43 8.58
N ALA A 57 -14.36 6.20 8.16
CA ALA A 57 -14.24 6.59 6.76
C ALA A 57 -13.78 5.38 5.94
N VAL A 58 -14.58 4.99 4.94
CA VAL A 58 -14.33 3.82 4.09
C VAL A 58 -14.19 4.20 2.62
N HIS A 59 -13.64 3.28 1.84
CA HIS A 59 -13.69 3.32 0.38
C HIS A 59 -14.85 2.43 -0.11
N ILE A 60 -15.21 2.50 -1.40
CA ILE A 60 -16.17 1.58 -2.01
C ILE A 60 -15.76 0.10 -1.88
N PRO A 61 -16.74 -0.83 -1.82
CA PRO A 61 -16.51 -2.27 -1.72
C PRO A 61 -15.60 -2.83 -2.81
N GLY A 62 -14.80 -3.84 -2.45
CA GLY A 62 -13.91 -4.55 -3.39
C GLY A 62 -12.55 -3.88 -3.61
N THR A 63 -12.30 -2.72 -2.99
CA THR A 63 -10.98 -2.08 -2.97
C THR A 63 -10.08 -2.67 -1.90
N ALA A 64 -8.77 -2.43 -2.04
CA ALA A 64 -7.77 -2.84 -1.06
C ALA A 64 -8.05 -2.31 0.35
N ALA A 65 -8.56 -1.08 0.46
CA ALA A 65 -8.89 -0.45 1.73
C ALA A 65 -10.14 -1.05 2.38
N ASP A 66 -11.19 -1.34 1.60
CA ASP A 66 -12.37 -2.05 2.11
C ASP A 66 -12.01 -3.45 2.62
N PHE A 67 -11.22 -4.20 1.85
CA PHE A 67 -10.74 -5.51 2.27
C PHE A 67 -9.88 -5.42 3.54
N ALA A 68 -8.94 -4.47 3.61
CA ALA A 68 -8.09 -4.25 4.77
C ALA A 68 -8.91 -3.98 6.04
N LEU A 69 -9.95 -3.13 5.96
CA LEU A 69 -10.82 -2.84 7.09
C LEU A 69 -11.57 -4.09 7.56
N ARG A 70 -12.16 -4.84 6.64
CA ARG A 70 -12.88 -6.09 6.96
C ARG A 70 -11.96 -7.11 7.63
N LEU A 71 -10.74 -7.24 7.11
CA LEU A 71 -9.72 -8.14 7.67
C LEU A 71 -9.31 -7.70 9.07
N ALA A 72 -9.08 -6.39 9.28
CA ALA A 72 -8.72 -5.84 10.59
C ALA A 72 -9.82 -6.06 11.64
N LEU A 73 -11.09 -5.78 11.30
CA LEU A 73 -12.22 -6.01 12.19
C LEU A 73 -12.38 -7.49 12.55
N LYS A 74 -12.29 -8.37 11.54
CA LYS A 74 -12.38 -9.83 11.77
C LYS A 74 -11.29 -10.32 12.73
N GLY A 75 -10.07 -9.79 12.60
CA GLY A 75 -8.94 -10.15 13.47
C GLY A 75 -9.19 -9.87 14.95
N VAL A 76 -10.15 -8.99 15.27
CA VAL A 76 -10.49 -8.59 16.65
C VAL A 76 -11.94 -8.94 17.02
N GLY A 77 -12.55 -9.86 16.29
CA GLY A 77 -13.90 -10.35 16.57
C GLY A 77 -15.03 -9.36 16.23
N LEU A 78 -14.74 -8.31 15.46
CA LEU A 78 -15.71 -7.33 14.99
C LEU A 78 -16.05 -7.54 13.51
N SER A 79 -17.11 -6.87 13.07
CA SER A 79 -17.54 -6.81 11.67
C SER A 79 -18.00 -5.41 11.29
N LEU A 80 -18.31 -5.19 10.02
CA LEU A 80 -18.91 -3.91 9.60
C LEU A 80 -20.26 -3.61 10.26
N ARG A 81 -20.94 -4.62 10.85
CA ARG A 81 -22.20 -4.42 11.59
C ARG A 81 -21.97 -3.79 12.95
N ASP A 82 -20.75 -3.88 13.47
CA ASP A 82 -20.36 -3.37 14.77
C ASP A 82 -19.88 -1.92 14.72
N ILE A 83 -19.80 -1.32 13.52
CA ILE A 83 -19.33 0.06 13.30
C ILE A 83 -20.28 0.81 12.37
N LYS A 84 -20.17 2.14 12.35
CA LYS A 84 -20.78 2.97 11.32
C LYS A 84 -19.78 3.18 10.19
N THR A 85 -20.25 3.32 8.95
CA THR A 85 -19.37 3.58 7.81
C THR A 85 -19.83 4.78 7.02
N VAL A 86 -18.88 5.61 6.59
CA VAL A 86 -19.12 6.75 5.70
C VAL A 86 -18.17 6.60 4.52
N THR A 87 -18.71 6.51 3.31
CA THR A 87 -17.87 6.45 2.11
C THR A 87 -17.38 7.84 1.79
N VAL A 88 -16.08 8.08 1.97
CA VAL A 88 -15.44 9.40 1.74
C VAL A 88 -14.52 9.37 0.51
N GLY A 89 -14.34 8.19 -0.10
CA GLY A 89 -13.56 8.00 -1.31
C GLY A 89 -12.07 7.74 -1.04
N GLY A 90 -11.22 8.45 -1.79
CA GLY A 90 -9.77 8.24 -1.84
C GLY A 90 -9.06 8.45 -0.50
N GLY A 91 -7.83 7.93 -0.40
CA GLY A 91 -7.05 7.94 0.83
C GLY A 91 -6.94 9.32 1.53
N PRO A 92 -6.63 10.43 0.83
CA PRO A 92 -6.53 11.75 1.46
C PRO A 92 -7.83 12.23 2.11
N ALA A 93 -8.98 12.02 1.44
CA ALA A 93 -10.29 12.42 1.95
C ALA A 93 -10.65 11.66 3.23
N ARG A 94 -10.32 10.36 3.30
CA ARG A 94 -10.56 9.57 4.51
C ARG A 94 -9.71 10.03 5.70
N ILE A 95 -8.47 10.46 5.47
CA ILE A 95 -7.61 11.02 6.53
C ILE A 95 -8.14 12.38 6.99
N ALA A 96 -8.49 13.26 6.05
CA ALA A 96 -9.08 14.56 6.37
C ALA A 96 -10.39 14.41 7.19
N ALA A 97 -11.21 13.41 6.89
CA ALA A 97 -12.42 13.12 7.65
C ALA A 97 -12.13 12.66 9.10
N VAL A 98 -11.04 11.93 9.35
CA VAL A 98 -10.59 11.59 10.71
C VAL A 98 -10.05 12.82 11.43
N MET A 99 -9.21 13.62 10.76
CA MET A 99 -8.58 14.81 11.35
C MET A 99 -9.58 15.90 11.71
N SER A 100 -10.63 16.06 10.91
CA SER A 100 -11.71 17.04 11.15
C SER A 100 -12.76 16.55 12.16
N GLY A 101 -12.66 15.30 12.63
CA GLY A 101 -13.66 14.70 13.53
C GLY A 101 -14.98 14.33 12.86
N GLN A 102 -15.06 14.40 11.52
CA GLN A 102 -16.23 13.94 10.76
C GLN A 102 -16.46 12.43 10.93
N VAL A 103 -15.37 11.66 11.06
CA VAL A 103 -15.39 10.23 11.41
C VAL A 103 -14.37 9.96 12.51
N ASP A 104 -14.48 8.80 13.15
CA ASP A 104 -13.62 8.42 14.26
C ASP A 104 -12.32 7.73 13.81
N PHE A 105 -12.33 6.98 12.69
CA PHE A 105 -11.15 6.30 12.17
C PHE A 105 -11.20 5.97 10.67
N THR A 106 -10.08 5.49 10.13
CA THR A 106 -9.99 4.87 8.79
C THR A 106 -8.87 3.84 8.76
N VAL A 107 -8.72 3.13 7.64
CA VAL A 107 -7.55 2.31 7.34
C VAL A 107 -6.69 2.95 6.25
N ARG A 108 -5.38 2.92 6.42
CA ARG A 108 -4.42 3.50 5.47
C ARG A 108 -3.19 2.62 5.30
N ARG A 109 -2.72 2.53 4.06
CA ARG A 109 -1.45 1.91 3.70
C ARG A 109 -0.29 2.81 4.18
N MET A 110 0.61 2.31 5.02
CA MET A 110 1.62 3.14 5.70
C MET A 110 2.93 3.24 4.92
N VAL A 111 3.25 4.46 4.48
CA VAL A 111 4.56 4.86 3.91
C VAL A 111 5.70 4.59 4.91
N ARG A 112 5.47 4.82 6.21
CA ARG A 112 6.45 4.55 7.28
C ARG A 112 6.77 3.06 7.47
N ALA A 113 5.75 2.20 7.46
CA ALA A 113 5.96 0.75 7.53
C ALA A 113 6.68 0.23 6.29
N MET A 114 6.49 0.87 5.13
CA MET A 114 7.29 0.58 3.94
C MET A 114 8.74 1.03 4.13
N ALA A 115 9.00 2.21 4.70
CA ALA A 115 10.36 2.66 5.02
C ALA A 115 11.07 1.73 6.02
N GLU A 116 10.38 1.28 7.08
CA GLU A 116 10.90 0.28 8.04
C GLU A 116 11.15 -1.07 7.38
N GLY A 117 10.23 -1.52 6.50
CA GLY A 117 10.39 -2.75 5.74
C GLY A 117 11.56 -2.70 4.77
N VAL A 118 11.76 -1.56 4.08
CA VAL A 118 12.93 -1.32 3.21
C VAL A 118 14.21 -1.29 4.03
N TYR A 119 14.20 -0.62 5.19
CA TYR A 119 15.33 -0.64 6.11
C TYR A 119 15.70 -2.06 6.50
N TYR A 120 14.76 -2.83 7.05
CA TYR A 120 14.97 -4.20 7.46
C TYR A 120 15.46 -5.07 6.30
N TYR A 121 14.82 -4.94 5.13
CA TYR A 121 15.24 -5.63 3.91
C TYR A 121 16.69 -5.32 3.56
N LYS A 122 17.12 -4.05 3.63
CA LYS A 122 18.47 -3.65 3.22
C LYS A 122 19.57 -4.01 4.21
N THR A 123 19.23 -4.17 5.49
CA THR A 123 20.19 -4.32 6.59
C THR A 123 20.23 -5.72 7.22
N HIS A 124 19.21 -6.57 7.01
CA HIS A 124 19.11 -7.90 7.63
C HIS A 124 19.11 -9.02 6.58
N ARG A 125 20.16 -9.09 5.76
CA ARG A 125 20.27 -9.99 4.59
C ARG A 125 19.83 -11.43 4.88
N ASP A 126 20.46 -12.10 5.84
CA ASP A 126 20.25 -13.53 6.06
C ASP A 126 18.88 -13.85 6.64
N GLU A 127 18.36 -12.99 7.50
CA GLU A 127 16.99 -13.08 8.02
C GLU A 127 15.97 -12.92 6.90
N VAL A 128 16.18 -11.95 6.00
CA VAL A 128 15.31 -11.73 4.84
C VAL A 128 15.33 -12.93 3.90
N ILE A 129 16.51 -13.49 3.59
CA ILE A 129 16.61 -14.70 2.77
C ILE A 129 15.91 -15.88 3.43
N SER A 130 16.04 -16.04 4.75
CA SER A 130 15.34 -17.08 5.52
C SER A 130 13.81 -16.89 5.47
N ILE A 131 13.33 -15.65 5.61
CA ILE A 131 11.92 -15.29 5.44
C ILE A 131 11.46 -15.61 4.02
N MET A 132 12.20 -15.21 2.99
CA MET A 132 11.89 -15.52 1.60
C MET A 132 11.77 -17.04 1.41
N GLN A 133 12.74 -17.80 1.88
CA GLN A 133 12.78 -19.26 1.78
C GLN A 133 11.57 -19.93 2.46
N LYS A 134 11.14 -19.41 3.62
CA LYS A 134 9.95 -19.88 4.33
C LYS A 134 8.67 -19.72 3.49
N TYR A 135 8.56 -18.65 2.71
CA TYR A 135 7.33 -18.30 2.00
C TYR A 135 7.31 -18.61 0.50
N THR A 136 8.46 -18.89 -0.13
CA THR A 136 8.56 -19.19 -1.57
C THR A 136 8.65 -20.68 -1.91
N ARG A 137 8.49 -21.57 -0.91
CA ARG A 137 8.38 -23.05 -1.01
C ARG A 137 9.20 -23.67 -2.16
N GLY A 138 10.44 -24.06 -1.87
CA GLY A 138 11.26 -24.88 -2.78
C GLY A 138 12.28 -24.10 -3.62
N MET A 139 12.36 -22.78 -3.48
CA MET A 139 13.46 -22.01 -4.05
C MET A 139 14.75 -22.27 -3.26
N ASN A 140 15.83 -22.53 -3.98
CA ASN A 140 17.14 -22.72 -3.37
C ASN A 140 17.70 -21.38 -2.86
N ARG A 141 18.60 -21.45 -1.87
CA ARG A 141 19.16 -20.26 -1.23
C ARG A 141 19.90 -19.35 -2.21
N ALA A 142 20.67 -19.90 -3.15
CA ALA A 142 21.44 -19.12 -4.11
C ALA A 142 20.55 -18.20 -4.96
N PHE A 143 19.43 -18.72 -5.45
CA PHE A 143 18.43 -17.93 -6.17
C PHE A 143 17.83 -16.82 -5.31
N LEU A 144 17.54 -17.11 -4.04
CA LEU A 144 16.98 -16.12 -3.12
C LEU A 144 17.99 -15.02 -2.76
N GLU A 145 19.29 -15.34 -2.72
CA GLU A 145 20.36 -14.37 -2.55
C GLU A 145 20.49 -13.43 -3.74
N GLU A 146 20.33 -13.94 -4.96
CA GLU A 146 20.30 -13.15 -6.19
C GLU A 146 19.06 -12.25 -6.25
N ALA A 147 17.88 -12.80 -5.97
CA ALA A 147 16.64 -12.04 -5.87
C ALA A 147 16.76 -10.94 -4.79
N TYR A 148 17.37 -11.25 -3.65
CA TYR A 148 17.67 -10.28 -2.61
C TYR A 148 18.53 -9.13 -3.14
N ALA A 149 19.64 -9.43 -3.81
CA ALA A 149 20.53 -8.42 -4.37
C ALA A 149 19.81 -7.50 -5.38
N ALA A 150 18.99 -8.09 -6.26
CA ALA A 150 18.21 -7.36 -7.25
C ALA A 150 17.22 -6.39 -6.59
N TYR A 151 16.38 -6.87 -5.67
CA TYR A 151 15.40 -6.02 -4.99
C TYR A 151 16.05 -5.00 -4.05
N ARG A 152 17.16 -5.34 -3.39
CA ARG A 152 17.90 -4.42 -2.54
C ARG A 152 18.34 -3.17 -3.30
N GLY A 153 18.73 -3.31 -4.56
CA GLY A 153 19.10 -2.20 -5.44
C GLY A 153 17.92 -1.33 -5.87
N LEU A 154 16.73 -1.92 -6.01
CA LEU A 154 15.52 -1.23 -6.48
C LEU A 154 14.74 -0.50 -5.38
N LEU A 155 14.82 -0.98 -4.13
CA LEU A 155 14.09 -0.39 -3.01
C LEU A 155 14.70 0.96 -2.61
N VAL A 156 13.88 2.01 -2.58
CA VAL A 156 14.29 3.36 -2.19
C VAL A 156 14.04 3.58 -0.70
N GLU A 157 15.05 4.04 0.05
CA GLU A 157 15.03 4.07 1.52
C GLU A 157 13.98 5.03 2.10
N ASP A 158 13.80 6.18 1.45
CA ASP A 158 12.83 7.20 1.87
C ASP A 158 11.44 7.01 1.27
N THR A 159 11.26 5.95 0.47
CA THR A 159 10.03 5.63 -0.25
C THR A 159 9.52 6.77 -1.14
N TYR A 160 10.40 7.74 -1.47
CA TYR A 160 10.04 8.90 -2.26
C TYR A 160 9.80 8.47 -3.72
N PRO A 161 8.64 8.78 -4.31
CA PRO A 161 8.40 8.47 -5.72
C PRO A 161 9.31 9.34 -6.61
N THR A 162 9.91 8.74 -7.63
CA THR A 162 10.80 9.47 -8.54
C THR A 162 9.99 10.34 -9.49
N LEU A 163 9.95 11.65 -9.25
CA LEU A 163 9.26 12.60 -10.13
C LEU A 163 9.84 12.60 -11.54
N GLU A 164 11.15 12.43 -11.67
CA GLU A 164 11.82 12.31 -12.95
C GLU A 164 11.38 11.05 -13.72
N GLY A 165 11.26 9.91 -13.05
CA GLY A 165 10.72 8.69 -13.66
C GLY A 165 9.29 8.87 -14.14
N LEU A 166 8.46 9.60 -13.36
CA LEU A 166 7.10 9.94 -13.75
C LEU A 166 7.06 10.92 -14.94
N LYS A 167 7.98 11.89 -15.01
CA LYS A 167 8.14 12.78 -16.19
C LYS A 167 8.48 11.98 -17.43
N ASN A 168 9.48 11.09 -17.36
CA ASN A 168 9.85 10.22 -18.47
C ASN A 168 8.68 9.32 -18.91
N THR A 169 7.88 8.84 -17.95
CA THR A 169 6.66 8.07 -18.22
C THR A 169 5.62 8.90 -18.96
N LEU A 170 5.40 10.16 -18.55
CA LEU A 170 4.48 11.09 -19.21
C LEU A 170 4.94 11.46 -20.62
N GLU A 171 6.25 11.62 -20.84
CA GLU A 171 6.83 11.86 -22.16
C GLU A 171 6.59 10.69 -23.11
N ILE A 172 6.80 9.46 -22.65
CA ILE A 172 6.48 8.25 -23.44
C ILE A 172 4.98 8.18 -23.70
N GLN A 173 4.14 8.42 -22.67
CA GLN A 173 2.69 8.37 -22.79
C GLN A 173 2.15 9.45 -23.75
N ALA A 174 2.83 10.60 -23.86
CA ALA A 174 2.47 11.67 -24.79
C ALA A 174 2.55 11.26 -26.26
N THR A 175 3.33 10.22 -26.59
CA THR A 175 3.38 9.64 -27.94
C THR A 175 2.10 8.88 -28.31
N LEU A 176 1.29 8.50 -27.31
CA LEU A 176 0.06 7.71 -27.45
C LEU A 176 -1.20 8.52 -27.12
N ASP A 177 -1.13 9.41 -26.13
CA ASP A 177 -2.24 10.28 -25.72
C ASP A 177 -1.74 11.74 -25.58
N PRO A 178 -2.18 12.66 -26.46
CA PRO A 178 -1.82 14.07 -26.40
C PRO A 178 -2.15 14.77 -25.07
N LYS A 179 -3.05 14.22 -24.25
CA LYS A 179 -3.36 14.76 -22.92
C LYS A 179 -2.18 14.59 -21.95
N ALA A 180 -1.39 13.53 -22.10
CA ALA A 180 -0.23 13.29 -21.24
C ALA A 180 0.88 14.33 -21.44
N ALA A 181 0.98 14.92 -22.64
CA ALA A 181 1.92 16.00 -22.95
C ALA A 181 1.69 17.28 -22.11
N LYS A 182 0.47 17.46 -21.58
CA LYS A 182 0.09 18.64 -20.78
C LYS A 182 0.05 18.36 -19.28
N ALA A 183 0.20 17.11 -18.87
CA ALA A 183 0.12 16.72 -17.47
C ALA A 183 1.49 16.88 -16.79
N ARG A 184 1.48 17.22 -15.50
CA ARG A 184 2.72 17.30 -14.69
C ARG A 184 2.80 16.11 -13.74
N ALA A 185 4.00 15.58 -13.52
CA ALA A 185 4.21 14.43 -12.63
C ALA A 185 3.66 14.67 -11.21
N GLU A 186 3.74 15.90 -10.73
CA GLU A 186 3.27 16.36 -9.43
C GLU A 186 1.75 16.24 -9.26
N GLU A 187 0.98 16.17 -10.35
CA GLU A 187 -0.48 15.99 -10.31
C GLU A 187 -0.88 14.55 -9.97
N PHE A 188 0.07 13.60 -10.09
CA PHE A 188 -0.17 12.17 -9.89
C PHE A 188 0.38 11.63 -8.57
N VAL A 189 0.93 12.51 -7.72
CA VAL A 189 1.55 12.13 -6.44
C VAL A 189 1.04 12.98 -5.29
N ASP A 190 0.95 12.37 -4.10
CA ASP A 190 0.69 13.07 -2.83
C ASP A 190 1.90 12.88 -1.92
N LEU A 191 2.82 13.85 -1.96
CA LEU A 191 4.14 13.75 -1.34
C LEU A 191 4.15 14.07 0.16
N ARG A 192 3.04 14.61 0.69
CA ARG A 192 2.97 15.09 2.09
C ARG A 192 3.46 14.07 3.11
N PHE A 193 3.22 12.79 2.87
CA PHE A 193 3.59 11.70 3.78
C PHE A 193 5.08 11.33 3.73
N VAL A 194 5.68 11.32 2.53
CA VAL A 194 7.14 11.10 2.38
C VAL A 194 7.91 12.36 2.80
N ASP A 195 7.36 13.54 2.54
CA ASP A 195 7.89 14.82 3.00
C ASP A 195 7.84 14.91 4.54
N GLU A 196 6.76 14.47 5.19
CA GLU A 196 6.66 14.38 6.64
C GLU A 196 7.72 13.43 7.23
N LEU A 197 7.88 12.25 6.63
CA LEU A 197 8.91 11.26 7.00
C LEU A 197 10.33 11.83 6.95
N LYS A 198 10.61 12.60 5.89
CA LYS A 198 11.88 13.30 5.68
C LYS A 198 12.06 14.41 6.69
N LYS A 199 11.02 15.23 6.93
CA LYS A 199 11.03 16.34 7.89
C LYS A 199 11.29 15.86 9.32
N THR A 200 10.75 14.71 9.74
CA THR A 200 11.01 14.15 11.07
C THR A 200 12.38 13.48 11.18
N GLY A 201 13.14 13.38 10.09
CA GLY A 201 14.43 12.66 10.08
C GLY A 201 14.30 11.17 10.34
N PHE A 202 13.12 10.58 10.13
CA PHE A 202 12.83 9.21 10.57
C PHE A 202 13.71 8.18 9.85
N VAL A 203 13.90 8.33 8.54
CA VAL A 203 14.78 7.45 7.76
C VAL A 203 16.23 7.59 8.24
N ASN A 204 16.71 8.80 8.51
CA ASN A 204 18.06 9.00 9.04
C ASN A 204 18.24 8.31 10.39
N GLN A 205 17.25 8.39 11.28
CA GLN A 205 17.24 7.67 12.56
C GLN A 205 17.29 6.16 12.37
N LEU A 206 16.49 5.59 11.45
CA LEU A 206 16.52 4.15 11.15
C LEU A 206 17.92 3.68 10.73
N TYR A 207 18.62 4.47 9.93
CA TYR A 207 19.96 4.13 9.43
C TYR A 207 21.11 4.63 10.31
N GLY A 208 20.83 5.24 11.47
CA GLY A 208 21.86 5.80 12.36
C GLY A 208 22.67 6.95 11.76
N ARG A 209 22.13 7.66 10.77
CA ARG A 209 22.76 8.80 10.11
C ARG A 209 22.40 10.08 10.88
N ARG A 210 23.42 10.87 11.28
CA ARG A 210 23.23 12.18 11.91
C ARG A 210 22.99 13.26 10.86
#